data_AF-A0A1G2E5J7-F1
#
_entry.id   AF-A0A1G2E5J7-F1
#
_cell.length_a   1.000
_cell.length_b   1.000
_cell.length_c   1.000
_cell.angle_alpha   90.00
_cell.angle_beta   90.00
_cell.angle_gamma   90.00
#
_symmetry.space_group_name_H-M   'P 1'
#
loop_
_entity.id
_entity.type
_entity.pdbx_description
1 polymer ?
#
loop_
_entity_poly.entity_id
_entity_poly.type
_entity_poly.pdbx_seq_one_letter_code
_entity_poly.pdbx_strand_id
1 'polypeptide(L)'
;MEDFSQAKNLIEGAQSILILPPQKIDGDTLASSLALFSTLKKLGKNVNALINEVPEKFKFLNGYQPETSGDFVISVNTADKEISKMHYERNNGDLRIYLTLNKGELRARDVSFPAITQPVNLLVTIGIKSLTEVEKFFEQNSRFLSDALILNIDNHSANENFGEVNLVNAASSSAEILTNLIRFMESEDEAFLDENIATNLLAGVIYASQNFRNSTTQPKTFETSAFLIERGGNHQKIIQHLYKQKNVSQVNLLGRILERLSFNEPKELYSASLTEKDFQECQASSRDLGFVVEELKSSFRYLPNLLVLWESRASPVVIKGIFYSTKEGLAEKILQNYEGVSKGEGVLFLIRGSDLDSAKENLLKIV
;
A
#
# COMPACT_ATOMS: atom_id res chain seq x y z
N MET A 1 -0.93 19.14 -21.04
CA MET A 1 -1.13 20.49 -20.47
C MET A 1 -2.61 20.76 -20.26
N GLU A 2 -3.48 20.38 -21.19
CA GLU A 2 -4.93 20.50 -21.03
C GLU A 2 -5.46 19.76 -19.79
N ASP A 3 -5.09 18.49 -19.59
CA ASP A 3 -5.56 17.71 -18.43
C ASP A 3 -5.13 18.32 -17.09
N PHE A 4 -3.92 18.88 -17.00
CA PHE A 4 -3.48 19.59 -15.79
C PHE A 4 -4.25 20.88 -15.56
N SER A 5 -4.63 21.59 -16.63
CA SER A 5 -5.51 22.75 -16.51
C SER A 5 -6.91 22.36 -16.02
N GLN A 6 -7.46 21.26 -16.53
CA GLN A 6 -8.76 20.77 -16.10
C GLN A 6 -8.71 20.27 -14.65
N ALA A 7 -7.67 19.52 -14.27
CA ALA A 7 -7.46 19.06 -12.89
C ALA A 7 -7.31 20.24 -11.92
N LYS A 8 -6.54 21.27 -12.29
CA LYS A 8 -6.42 22.53 -11.53
C LYS A 8 -7.80 23.16 -11.32
N ASN A 9 -8.60 23.31 -12.39
CA ASN A 9 -9.94 23.89 -12.30
C ASN A 9 -10.88 23.09 -11.38
N LEU A 10 -10.82 21.75 -11.43
CA LEU A 10 -11.58 20.91 -10.50
C LEU A 10 -11.18 21.15 -9.05
N ILE A 11 -9.87 21.20 -8.76
CA ILE A 11 -9.36 21.42 -7.41
C ILE A 11 -9.71 22.83 -6.90
N GLU A 12 -9.56 23.85 -7.75
CA GLU A 12 -9.89 25.23 -7.39
C GLU A 12 -11.38 25.42 -7.12
N GLY A 13 -12.25 24.80 -7.93
CA GLY A 13 -13.71 24.86 -7.77
C GLY A 13 -14.28 24.05 -6.60
N ALA A 14 -13.55 23.06 -6.09
CA ALA A 14 -13.99 22.23 -4.97
C ALA A 14 -13.59 22.84 -3.62
N GLN A 15 -14.46 22.77 -2.60
CA GLN A 15 -14.10 23.17 -1.22
C GLN A 15 -13.94 21.97 -0.28
N SER A 16 -14.76 20.93 -0.47
CA SER A 16 -14.68 19.66 0.26
C SER A 16 -14.11 18.58 -0.66
N ILE A 17 -12.94 18.03 -0.31
CA ILE A 17 -12.20 17.09 -1.15
C ILE A 17 -11.91 15.81 -0.35
N LEU A 18 -12.13 14.65 -0.97
CA LEU A 18 -11.73 13.38 -0.40
C LEU A 18 -10.66 12.70 -1.25
N ILE A 19 -9.58 12.25 -0.63
CA ILE A 19 -8.56 11.42 -1.28
C ILE A 19 -8.84 9.95 -0.98
N LEU A 20 -9.00 9.16 -2.06
CA LEU A 20 -9.32 7.74 -2.00
C LEU A 20 -8.21 6.90 -2.65
N PRO A 21 -7.34 6.28 -1.85
CA PRO A 21 -6.41 5.25 -2.33
C PRO A 21 -7.09 3.85 -2.38
N PRO A 22 -6.47 2.86 -3.05
CA PRO A 22 -6.92 1.47 -2.99
C PRO A 22 -6.80 0.90 -1.57
N GLN A 23 -7.59 -0.13 -1.26
CA GLN A 23 -7.58 -0.78 0.06
C GLN A 23 -6.19 -1.27 0.47
N LYS A 24 -5.42 -1.80 -0.49
CA LYS A 24 -4.02 -2.18 -0.30
C LYS A 24 -3.13 -1.14 -0.93
N ILE A 25 -2.71 -0.18 -0.11
CA ILE A 25 -1.88 0.93 -0.55
C ILE A 25 -0.41 0.51 -0.66
N ASP A 26 0.24 0.90 -1.75
CA ASP A 26 1.69 0.78 -1.88
C ASP A 26 2.40 2.07 -1.44
N GLY A 27 3.74 2.06 -1.50
CA GLY A 27 4.54 3.20 -1.05
C GLY A 27 4.39 4.45 -1.91
N ASP A 28 4.23 4.30 -3.23
CA ASP A 28 4.06 5.43 -4.15
C ASP A 28 2.70 6.09 -3.95
N THR A 29 1.64 5.30 -3.91
CA THR A 29 0.27 5.76 -3.70
C THR A 29 0.08 6.39 -2.32
N LEU A 30 0.68 5.79 -1.28
CA LEU A 30 0.66 6.34 0.07
C LEU A 30 1.34 7.71 0.11
N ALA A 31 2.59 7.78 -0.37
CA ALA A 31 3.35 9.02 -0.32
C ALA A 31 2.70 10.13 -1.18
N SER A 32 2.16 9.75 -2.34
CA SER A 32 1.34 10.60 -3.22
C SER A 32 0.10 11.15 -2.51
N SER A 33 -0.63 10.30 -1.80
CA SER A 33 -1.83 10.69 -1.05
C SER A 33 -1.50 11.67 0.07
N LEU A 34 -0.41 11.43 0.81
CA LEU A 34 0.06 12.32 1.88
C LEU A 34 0.53 13.69 1.37
N ALA A 35 1.23 13.69 0.22
CA ALA A 35 1.66 14.90 -0.45
C ALA A 35 0.45 15.73 -0.91
N LEU A 36 -0.48 15.12 -1.64
CA LEU A 36 -1.68 15.79 -2.11
C LEU A 36 -2.54 16.32 -0.95
N PHE A 37 -2.72 15.53 0.11
CA PHE A 37 -3.43 15.98 1.31
C PHE A 37 -2.82 17.27 1.88
N SER A 38 -1.50 17.29 2.05
CA SER A 38 -0.78 18.45 2.58
C SER A 38 -0.88 19.66 1.64
N THR A 39 -0.78 19.43 0.33
CA THR A 39 -0.99 20.46 -0.69
C THR A 39 -2.39 21.07 -0.62
N LEU A 40 -3.43 20.24 -0.60
CA LEU A 40 -4.82 20.69 -0.58
C LEU A 40 -5.15 21.44 0.73
N LYS A 41 -4.60 21.03 1.87
CA LYS A 41 -4.72 21.79 3.13
C LYS A 41 -4.10 23.18 3.01
N LYS A 42 -2.93 23.31 2.38
CA LYS A 42 -2.30 24.63 2.15
C LYS A 42 -3.10 25.52 1.21
N LEU A 43 -3.81 24.93 0.24
CA LEU A 43 -4.76 25.64 -0.62
C LEU A 43 -6.08 26.00 0.08
N GLY A 44 -6.17 25.82 1.41
CA GLY A 44 -7.35 26.18 2.21
C GLY A 44 -8.56 25.26 1.99
N LYS A 45 -8.37 24.07 1.43
CA LYS A 45 -9.44 23.10 1.16
C LYS A 45 -9.77 22.29 2.41
N ASN A 46 -11.04 21.94 2.58
CA ASN A 46 -11.46 20.93 3.55
C ASN A 46 -11.19 19.55 2.95
N VAL A 47 -10.00 19.02 3.21
CA VAL A 47 -9.56 17.73 2.67
C VAL A 47 -9.51 16.66 3.75
N ASN A 48 -10.00 15.46 3.40
CA ASN A 48 -9.80 14.22 4.15
C ASN A 48 -9.14 13.15 3.25
N ALA A 49 -8.48 12.16 3.83
CA ALA A 49 -7.89 11.03 3.12
C ALA A 49 -8.19 9.72 3.82
N LEU A 50 -8.63 8.69 3.07
CA LEU A 50 -8.94 7.37 3.61
C LEU A 50 -7.71 6.46 3.63
N ILE A 51 -6.80 6.74 4.55
CA ILE A 51 -5.59 5.94 4.77
C ILE A 51 -5.78 5.13 6.06
N ASN A 52 -6.08 3.83 5.91
CA ASN A 52 -6.38 2.94 7.04
C ASN A 52 -5.18 2.72 7.98
N GLU A 53 -4.02 2.40 7.39
CA GLU A 53 -2.80 2.09 8.13
C GLU A 53 -1.58 2.58 7.35
N VAL A 54 -0.68 3.26 8.04
CA VAL A 54 0.62 3.68 7.51
C VAL A 54 1.67 2.65 7.95
N PRO A 55 2.30 1.90 7.03
CA PRO A 55 3.33 0.93 7.40
C PRO A 55 4.49 1.60 8.15
N GLU A 56 5.11 0.90 9.11
CA GLU A 56 6.19 1.43 9.97
C GLU A 56 7.28 2.17 9.18
N LYS A 57 7.74 1.58 8.08
CA LYS A 57 8.78 2.17 7.22
C LYS A 57 8.40 3.51 6.57
N PHE A 58 7.11 3.87 6.55
CA PHE A 58 6.59 5.14 6.02
C PHE A 58 6.12 6.12 7.10
N LYS A 59 6.12 5.75 8.39
CA LYS A 59 5.69 6.64 9.48
C LYS A 59 6.54 7.91 9.64
N PHE A 60 7.70 7.95 9.01
CA PHE A 60 8.56 9.13 8.97
C PHE A 60 8.06 10.22 8.01
N LEU A 61 7.15 9.85 7.10
CA LEU A 61 6.45 10.79 6.22
C LEU A 61 5.45 11.58 7.07
N ASN A 62 5.61 12.89 7.08
CA ASN A 62 4.73 13.79 7.79
C ASN A 62 3.55 14.16 6.88
N GLY A 63 2.46 14.68 7.44
CA GLY A 63 1.35 15.24 6.65
C GLY A 63 0.01 14.55 6.81
N TYR A 64 -0.04 13.37 7.44
CA TYR A 64 -1.31 12.80 7.89
C TYR A 64 -1.27 12.53 9.38
N GLN A 65 -1.77 13.51 10.13
CA GLN A 65 -2.55 13.16 11.30
C GLN A 65 -3.97 13.04 10.76
N PRO A 66 -4.66 11.89 10.88
CA PRO A 66 -6.09 11.90 10.63
C PRO A 66 -6.64 13.04 11.47
N GLU A 67 -7.29 14.01 10.82
CA GLU A 67 -8.13 14.91 11.58
C GLU A 67 -9.18 14.01 12.20
N THR A 68 -8.91 13.54 13.42
CA THR A 68 -9.95 13.31 14.37
C THR A 68 -10.53 14.70 14.57
N SER A 69 -11.39 15.15 13.65
CA SER A 69 -12.47 16.05 14.03
C SER A 69 -12.94 15.53 15.38
N GLY A 70 -12.98 16.39 16.40
CA GLY A 70 -13.14 15.97 17.80
C GLY A 70 -14.34 15.07 18.08
N ASP A 71 -15.20 14.85 17.09
CA ASP A 71 -16.36 13.98 17.11
C ASP A 71 -16.10 12.64 16.39
N PHE A 72 -16.13 11.55 17.15
CA PHE A 72 -16.28 10.20 16.62
C PHE A 72 -17.76 9.99 16.26
N VAL A 73 -18.07 9.94 14.96
CA VAL A 73 -19.46 9.89 14.48
C VAL A 73 -19.96 8.45 14.36
N ILE A 74 -21.10 8.20 15.00
CA ILE A 74 -21.88 6.96 14.86
C ILE A 74 -23.14 7.34 14.07
N SER A 75 -23.28 6.82 12.86
CA SER A 75 -24.47 7.04 12.04
C SER A 75 -25.44 5.88 12.22
N VAL A 76 -26.73 6.19 12.30
CA VAL A 76 -27.79 5.21 12.42
C VAL A 76 -28.80 5.43 11.31
N ASN A 77 -29.06 4.42 10.48
CA ASN A 77 -30.03 4.50 9.39
C ASN A 77 -31.46 4.48 9.95
N THR A 78 -32.15 5.61 9.82
CA THR A 78 -33.52 5.83 10.33
C THR A 78 -34.60 5.96 9.24
N ALA A 79 -34.33 5.56 7.99
CA ALA A 79 -35.26 5.80 6.86
C ALA A 79 -36.72 5.35 7.14
N ASP A 80 -36.90 4.19 7.77
CA ASP A 80 -38.20 3.65 8.18
C ASP A 80 -38.34 3.49 9.71
N LYS A 81 -37.48 4.16 10.49
CA LYS A 81 -37.35 3.95 11.93
C LYS A 81 -37.50 5.26 12.68
N GLU A 82 -38.34 5.29 13.71
CA GLU A 82 -38.58 6.49 14.51
C GLU A 82 -37.94 6.35 15.89
N ILE A 83 -36.80 7.01 16.07
CA ILE A 83 -36.11 7.10 17.36
C ILE A 83 -36.81 8.17 18.20
N SER A 84 -37.36 7.76 19.34
CA SER A 84 -38.12 8.64 20.24
C SER A 84 -37.33 9.14 21.44
N LYS A 85 -36.28 8.41 21.84
CA LYS A 85 -35.40 8.79 22.95
C LYS A 85 -33.98 8.32 22.72
N MET A 86 -33.02 9.17 23.08
CA MET A 86 -31.60 8.84 23.15
C MET A 86 -31.11 9.12 24.58
N HIS A 87 -30.34 8.20 25.15
CA HIS A 87 -29.55 8.46 26.35
C HIS A 87 -28.24 7.67 26.29
N TYR A 88 -27.29 8.01 27.15
CA TYR A 88 -26.02 7.30 27.25
C TYR A 88 -25.64 7.05 28.71
N GLU A 89 -24.83 6.00 28.92
CA GLU A 89 -24.22 5.68 30.21
C GLU A 89 -22.71 5.50 30.02
N ARG A 90 -21.93 5.90 31.03
CA ARG A 90 -20.46 5.76 31.03
C ARG A 90 -20.02 4.99 32.27
N ASN A 91 -19.44 3.79 32.10
CA ASN A 91 -18.97 2.93 33.19
C ASN A 91 -17.65 2.26 32.82
N ASN A 92 -16.65 2.25 33.72
CA ASN A 92 -15.38 1.53 33.57
C ASN A 92 -14.67 1.68 32.20
N GLY A 93 -14.73 2.87 31.60
CA GLY A 93 -14.12 3.14 30.29
C GLY A 93 -15.04 2.89 29.09
N ASP A 94 -16.21 2.27 29.28
CA ASP A 94 -17.21 2.06 28.23
C ASP A 94 -18.17 3.26 28.14
N LEU A 95 -18.51 3.67 26.92
CA LEU A 95 -19.65 4.53 26.61
C LEU A 95 -20.74 3.69 25.92
N ARG A 96 -21.92 3.58 26.54
CA ARG A 96 -23.09 2.89 25.97
C ARG A 96 -24.12 3.90 25.55
N ILE A 97 -24.58 3.83 24.30
CA ILE A 97 -25.64 4.68 23.76
C ILE A 97 -26.90 3.82 23.60
N TYR A 98 -28.00 4.29 24.18
CA TYR A 98 -29.30 3.63 24.13
C TYR A 98 -30.25 4.45 23.25
N LEU A 99 -30.81 3.81 22.24
CA LEU A 99 -31.80 4.37 21.32
C LEU A 99 -33.12 3.64 21.52
N THR A 100 -34.17 4.37 21.92
CA THR A 100 -35.52 3.85 22.04
C THR A 100 -36.30 4.18 20.78
N LEU A 101 -36.98 3.18 20.19
CA LEU A 101 -37.77 3.35 18.98
C LEU A 101 -39.27 3.26 19.31
N ASN A 102 -40.05 4.15 18.70
CA ASN A 102 -41.52 4.04 18.68
C ASN A 102 -42.02 3.23 17.48
N LYS A 103 -41.20 3.10 16.43
CA LYS A 103 -41.50 2.37 15.20
C LYS A 103 -40.24 1.79 14.60
N GLY A 104 -40.30 0.51 14.21
CA GLY A 104 -39.18 -0.22 13.60
C GLY A 104 -38.24 -0.88 14.62
N GLU A 105 -37.19 -1.52 14.11
CA GLU A 105 -36.15 -2.19 14.90
C GLU A 105 -34.77 -1.74 14.40
N LEU A 106 -33.82 -1.49 15.31
CA LEU A 106 -32.42 -1.28 14.97
C LEU A 106 -31.62 -2.58 15.09
N ARG A 107 -30.79 -2.85 14.09
CA ARG A 107 -29.83 -3.97 14.05
C ARG A 107 -28.42 -3.43 13.87
N ALA A 108 -27.42 -4.28 14.07
CA ALA A 108 -26.02 -3.91 13.88
C ALA A 108 -25.74 -3.32 12.48
N ARG A 109 -26.40 -3.84 11.43
CA ARG A 109 -26.30 -3.33 10.06
C ARG A 109 -26.86 -1.91 9.86
N ASP A 110 -27.67 -1.43 10.78
CA ASP A 110 -28.23 -0.08 10.73
C ASP A 110 -27.29 0.96 11.34
N VAL A 111 -26.20 0.52 11.99
CA VAL A 111 -25.19 1.38 12.59
C VAL A 111 -23.95 1.36 11.70
N SER A 112 -23.45 2.54 11.34
CA SER A 112 -22.19 2.70 10.62
C SER A 112 -21.30 3.73 11.30
N PHE A 113 -19.99 3.60 11.05
CA PHE A 113 -18.98 4.53 11.51
C PHE A 113 -18.44 5.24 10.27
N PRO A 114 -19.16 6.28 9.79
CA PRO A 114 -18.83 6.89 8.52
C PRO A 114 -17.44 7.55 8.60
N ALA A 115 -16.60 7.23 7.62
CA ALA A 115 -15.32 7.91 7.46
C ALA A 115 -15.49 9.33 6.87
N ILE A 116 -16.67 9.63 6.32
CA ILE A 116 -17.06 10.90 5.72
C ILE A 116 -18.30 11.41 6.44
N THR A 117 -18.23 12.60 7.03
CA THR A 117 -19.32 13.18 7.83
C THR A 117 -19.96 14.41 7.17
N GLN A 118 -19.41 14.86 6.04
CA GLN A 118 -19.86 16.04 5.29
C GLN A 118 -19.88 15.74 3.79
N PRO A 119 -20.75 16.40 3.00
CA PRO A 119 -20.73 16.26 1.54
C PRO A 119 -19.36 16.60 0.94
N VAL A 120 -18.95 15.82 -0.05
CA VAL A 120 -17.70 15.99 -0.80
C VAL A 120 -18.05 16.49 -2.20
N ASN A 121 -17.29 17.47 -2.70
CA ASN A 121 -17.49 18.01 -4.05
C ASN A 121 -16.50 17.43 -5.06
N LEU A 122 -15.36 16.94 -4.59
CA LEU A 122 -14.35 16.30 -5.42
C LEU A 122 -13.78 15.08 -4.72
N LEU A 123 -13.87 13.93 -5.37
CA LEU A 123 -13.15 12.73 -5.04
C LEU A 123 -11.86 12.68 -5.87
N VAL A 124 -10.70 12.66 -5.23
CA VAL A 124 -9.43 12.39 -5.90
C VAL A 124 -9.05 10.94 -5.65
N THR A 125 -9.06 10.12 -6.70
CA THR A 125 -8.58 8.74 -6.63
C THR A 125 -7.10 8.68 -6.98
N ILE A 126 -6.33 7.92 -6.21
CA ILE A 126 -4.89 7.72 -6.47
C ILE A 126 -4.60 6.22 -6.46
N GLY A 127 -4.08 5.68 -7.55
CA GLY A 127 -3.70 4.26 -7.65
C GLY A 127 -4.88 3.29 -7.80
N ILE A 128 -6.07 3.79 -8.16
CA ILE A 128 -7.26 2.97 -8.42
C ILE A 128 -7.44 2.85 -9.93
N LYS A 129 -7.52 1.63 -10.43
CA LYS A 129 -7.55 1.33 -11.87
C LYS A 129 -8.96 1.24 -12.47
N SER A 130 -9.98 0.94 -11.67
CA SER A 130 -11.30 0.57 -12.16
C SER A 130 -12.42 1.34 -11.48
N LEU A 131 -13.39 1.79 -12.28
CA LEU A 131 -14.57 2.49 -11.82
C LEU A 131 -15.37 1.64 -10.82
N THR A 132 -15.42 0.32 -11.02
CA THR A 132 -16.17 -0.59 -10.14
C THR A 132 -15.70 -0.57 -8.69
N GLU A 133 -14.41 -0.32 -8.43
CA GLU A 133 -13.89 -0.15 -7.06
C GLU A 133 -14.43 1.13 -6.41
N VAL A 134 -14.56 2.19 -7.21
CA VAL A 134 -15.08 3.49 -6.80
C VAL A 134 -16.61 3.46 -6.65
N GLU A 135 -17.33 2.83 -7.57
CA GLU A 135 -18.79 2.69 -7.50
C GLU A 135 -19.24 2.01 -6.21
N LYS A 136 -18.58 0.92 -5.80
CA LYS A 136 -18.84 0.26 -4.51
C LYS A 136 -18.67 1.22 -3.33
N PHE A 137 -17.68 2.10 -3.40
CA PHE A 137 -17.45 3.12 -2.39
C PHE A 137 -18.53 4.21 -2.41
N PHE A 138 -18.99 4.63 -3.59
CA PHE A 138 -20.13 5.54 -3.76
C PHE A 138 -21.43 4.94 -3.23
N GLU A 139 -21.74 3.69 -3.54
CA GLU A 139 -22.95 3.01 -3.05
C GLU A 139 -23.02 3.04 -1.51
N GLN A 140 -21.89 2.78 -0.86
CA GLN A 140 -21.77 2.77 0.60
C GLN A 140 -21.84 4.17 1.23
N ASN A 141 -21.51 5.23 0.48
CA ASN A 141 -21.38 6.60 0.98
C ASN A 141 -22.20 7.62 0.17
N SER A 142 -23.24 7.16 -0.53
CA SER A 142 -24.00 7.91 -1.54
C SER A 142 -24.54 9.24 -1.02
N ARG A 143 -24.95 9.27 0.25
CA ARG A 143 -25.39 10.48 0.96
C ARG A 143 -24.38 11.63 0.94
N PHE A 144 -23.08 11.32 0.90
CA PHE A 144 -22.00 12.31 0.99
C PHE A 144 -21.27 12.51 -0.35
N LEU A 145 -21.47 11.63 -1.33
CA LEU A 145 -20.73 11.61 -2.58
C LEU A 145 -21.60 11.83 -3.83
N SER A 146 -22.93 11.98 -3.71
CA SER A 146 -23.87 12.02 -4.84
C SER A 146 -23.49 12.99 -5.96
N ASP A 147 -22.90 14.13 -5.60
CA ASP A 147 -22.54 15.21 -6.52
C ASP A 147 -21.02 15.39 -6.64
N ALA A 148 -20.23 14.44 -6.14
CA ALA A 148 -18.78 14.50 -6.16
C ALA A 148 -18.26 14.18 -7.58
N LEU A 149 -17.51 15.12 -8.16
CA LEU A 149 -16.73 14.86 -9.37
C LEU A 149 -15.50 14.02 -9.00
N ILE A 150 -14.94 13.30 -9.97
CA ILE A 150 -13.79 12.42 -9.82
C ILE A 150 -12.60 12.95 -10.61
N LEU A 151 -11.50 13.22 -9.89
CA LEU A 151 -10.16 13.36 -10.46
C LEU A 151 -9.42 12.03 -10.27
N ASN A 152 -9.09 11.36 -11.36
CA ASN A 152 -8.42 10.07 -11.34
C ASN A 152 -6.92 10.23 -11.62
N ILE A 153 -6.08 9.79 -10.69
CA ILE A 153 -4.62 9.85 -10.79
C ILE A 153 -4.08 8.44 -10.66
N ASP A 154 -3.39 7.95 -11.69
CA ASP A 154 -2.88 6.58 -11.67
C ASP A 154 -1.71 6.39 -12.63
N ASN A 155 -0.96 5.32 -12.43
CA ASN A 155 0.13 4.90 -13.30
C ASN A 155 0.03 3.46 -13.78
N HIS A 156 -1.13 2.84 -13.66
CA HIS A 156 -1.34 1.52 -14.24
C HIS A 156 -1.79 1.63 -15.68
N SER A 157 -1.17 0.85 -16.58
CA SER A 157 -1.58 0.77 -18.00
C SER A 157 -2.99 0.21 -18.20
N ALA A 158 -3.53 -0.48 -17.20
CA ALA A 158 -4.86 -1.06 -17.20
C ALA A 158 -5.94 -0.12 -16.62
N ASN A 159 -5.62 1.14 -16.34
CA ASN A 159 -6.59 2.10 -15.80
C ASN A 159 -7.69 2.40 -16.84
N GLU A 160 -8.94 2.48 -16.37
CA GLU A 160 -10.14 2.66 -17.21
C GLU A 160 -10.42 4.13 -17.59
N ASN A 161 -9.65 5.10 -17.08
CA ASN A 161 -9.86 6.54 -17.26
C ASN A 161 -11.29 6.98 -16.90
N PHE A 162 -11.72 6.60 -15.69
CA PHE A 162 -13.11 6.72 -15.27
C PHE A 162 -13.51 8.06 -14.65
N GLY A 163 -12.54 8.95 -14.39
CA GLY A 163 -12.83 10.26 -13.82
C GLY A 163 -13.29 11.27 -14.87
N GLU A 164 -13.87 12.39 -14.42
CA GLU A 164 -14.11 13.57 -15.25
C GLU A 164 -12.81 14.14 -15.80
N VAL A 165 -11.73 14.04 -15.02
CA VAL A 165 -10.36 14.31 -15.46
C VAL A 165 -9.48 13.14 -15.05
N ASN A 166 -8.63 12.69 -15.98
CA ASN A 166 -7.76 11.53 -15.80
C ASN A 166 -6.29 11.94 -16.01
N LEU A 167 -5.51 11.91 -14.94
CA LEU A 167 -4.07 12.08 -14.96
C LEU A 167 -3.42 10.71 -14.87
N VAL A 168 -3.47 9.97 -15.98
CA VAL A 168 -2.97 8.60 -16.06
C VAL A 168 -1.72 8.52 -16.93
N ASN A 169 -0.62 8.02 -16.38
CA ASN A 169 0.60 7.80 -17.14
C ASN A 169 1.38 6.57 -16.65
N ALA A 170 1.35 5.51 -17.45
CA ALA A 170 2.01 4.24 -17.12
C ALA A 170 3.55 4.28 -17.14
N ALA A 171 4.15 5.36 -17.69
CA ALA A 171 5.59 5.56 -17.71
C ALA A 171 6.11 6.38 -16.52
N SER A 172 5.25 6.73 -15.56
CA SER A 172 5.59 7.56 -14.41
C SER A 172 5.08 6.96 -13.11
N SER A 173 5.61 7.37 -11.97
CA SER A 173 4.99 7.11 -10.68
C SER A 173 3.81 8.06 -10.43
N SER A 174 2.89 7.69 -9.54
CA SER A 174 1.83 8.61 -9.09
C SER A 174 2.41 9.88 -8.48
N ALA A 175 3.53 9.76 -7.75
CA ALA A 175 4.25 10.89 -7.20
C ALA A 175 4.87 11.79 -8.29
N GLU A 176 5.36 11.23 -9.41
CA GLU A 176 5.82 12.04 -10.55
C GLU A 176 4.67 12.81 -11.21
N ILE A 177 3.52 12.16 -11.41
CA ILE A 177 2.32 12.80 -11.97
C ILE A 177 1.87 13.95 -11.07
N LEU A 178 1.77 13.71 -9.76
CA LEU A 178 1.41 14.74 -8.78
C LEU A 178 2.43 15.85 -8.67
N THR A 179 3.73 15.55 -8.76
CA THR A 179 4.77 16.60 -8.76
C THR A 179 4.57 17.55 -9.93
N ASN A 180 4.25 17.03 -11.11
CA ASN A 180 3.98 17.85 -12.29
C ASN A 180 2.69 18.67 -12.14
N LEU A 181 1.62 18.08 -11.60
CA LEU A 181 0.37 18.81 -11.32
C LEU A 181 0.59 19.94 -10.29
N ILE A 182 1.26 19.64 -9.18
CA ILE A 182 1.55 20.59 -8.11
C ILE A 182 2.40 21.75 -8.66
N ARG A 183 3.45 21.44 -9.42
CA ARG A 183 4.29 22.45 -10.07
C ARG A 183 3.51 23.28 -11.09
N PHE A 184 2.53 22.70 -11.77
CA PHE A 184 1.66 23.43 -12.71
C PHE A 184 0.68 24.36 -11.99
N MET A 185 0.22 23.98 -10.80
CA MET A 185 -0.69 24.79 -9.98
C MET A 185 0.02 25.91 -9.23
N GLU A 186 1.30 25.71 -8.90
CA GLU A 186 2.13 26.70 -8.22
C GLU A 186 2.32 27.96 -9.08
N SER A 187 2.21 29.12 -8.45
CA SER A 187 2.49 30.43 -9.06
C SER A 187 3.69 31.08 -8.37
N GLU A 188 4.25 32.13 -8.97
CA GLU A 188 5.35 32.90 -8.35
C GLU A 188 4.95 33.51 -6.99
N ASP A 189 3.66 33.79 -6.79
CA ASP A 189 3.11 34.43 -5.59
C ASP A 189 2.64 33.43 -4.52
N GLU A 190 2.41 32.16 -4.88
CA GLU A 190 1.89 31.12 -3.98
C GLU A 190 2.67 29.81 -4.10
N ALA A 191 3.90 29.81 -3.58
CA ALA A 191 4.71 28.59 -3.44
C ALA A 191 4.25 27.76 -2.24
N PHE A 192 3.49 26.69 -2.48
CA PHE A 192 3.02 25.78 -1.43
C PHE A 192 3.81 24.48 -1.34
N LEU A 193 4.62 24.12 -2.35
CA LEU A 193 5.49 22.93 -2.32
C LEU A 193 6.71 23.17 -1.40
N ASP A 194 6.58 22.71 -0.15
CA ASP A 194 7.61 22.82 0.90
C ASP A 194 8.38 21.51 1.13
N GLU A 195 9.28 21.52 2.12
CA GLU A 195 10.09 20.36 2.53
C GLU A 195 9.23 19.11 2.79
N ASN A 196 8.06 19.28 3.42
CA ASN A 196 7.19 18.16 3.78
C ASN A 196 6.57 17.53 2.54
N ILE A 197 5.91 18.33 1.69
CA ILE A 197 5.29 17.85 0.45
C ILE A 197 6.37 17.29 -0.48
N ALA A 198 7.52 17.96 -0.59
CA ALA A 198 8.64 17.51 -1.41
C ALA A 198 9.22 16.18 -0.92
N THR A 199 9.34 15.98 0.40
CA THR A 199 9.82 14.72 1.00
C THR A 199 8.83 13.58 0.71
N ASN A 200 7.52 13.84 0.81
CA ASN A 200 6.49 12.84 0.50
C ASN A 200 6.54 12.43 -0.98
N LEU A 201 6.52 13.39 -1.90
CA LEU A 201 6.62 13.10 -3.33
C LEU A 201 7.93 12.36 -3.66
N LEU A 202 9.06 12.81 -3.11
CA LEU A 202 10.36 12.18 -3.35
C LEU A 202 10.39 10.75 -2.82
N ALA A 203 9.75 10.47 -1.69
CA ALA A 203 9.63 9.11 -1.16
C ALA A 203 8.83 8.20 -2.10
N GLY A 204 7.76 8.70 -2.71
CA GLY A 204 6.99 7.97 -3.72
C GLY A 204 7.82 7.65 -4.96
N VAL A 205 8.54 8.65 -5.50
CA VAL A 205 9.43 8.47 -6.66
C VAL A 205 10.54 7.44 -6.37
N ILE A 206 11.20 7.54 -5.21
CA ILE A 206 12.25 6.62 -4.78
C ILE A 206 11.69 5.21 -4.54
N TYR A 207 10.48 5.10 -4.01
CA TYR A 207 9.84 3.79 -3.82
C TYR A 207 9.51 3.14 -5.17
N ALA A 208 8.83 3.87 -6.06
CA ALA A 208 8.38 3.37 -7.36
C ALA A 208 9.55 2.98 -8.28
N SER A 209 10.64 3.74 -8.26
CA SER A 209 11.86 3.46 -9.03
C SER A 209 12.76 2.38 -8.39
N GLN A 210 12.38 1.86 -7.22
CA GLN A 210 13.19 0.99 -6.38
C GLN A 210 14.58 1.58 -6.06
N ASN A 211 14.62 2.88 -5.77
CA ASN A 211 15.83 3.69 -5.65
C ASN A 211 16.62 3.72 -6.96
N PHE A 212 15.93 4.04 -8.06
CA PHE A 212 16.48 4.19 -9.41
C PHE A 212 17.15 2.93 -9.99
N ARG A 213 16.69 1.74 -9.59
CA ARG A 213 17.28 0.46 -10.00
C ARG A 213 16.43 -0.34 -10.98
N ASN A 214 15.14 -0.02 -11.11
CA ASN A 214 14.27 -0.77 -12.00
C ASN A 214 14.41 -0.30 -13.47
N SER A 215 13.95 -1.14 -14.40
CA SER A 215 14.04 -0.89 -15.85
C SER A 215 13.09 0.19 -16.35
N THR A 216 12.13 0.63 -15.53
CA THR A 216 11.14 1.64 -15.89
C THR A 216 11.57 3.06 -15.51
N THR A 217 12.67 3.22 -14.76
CA THR A 217 13.21 4.54 -14.40
C THR A 217 13.62 5.32 -15.66
N GLN A 218 13.10 6.53 -15.82
CA GLN A 218 13.33 7.39 -16.98
C GLN A 218 14.21 8.60 -16.63
N PRO A 219 14.80 9.31 -17.63
CA PRO A 219 15.47 10.60 -17.38
C PRO A 219 14.60 11.58 -16.59
N LYS A 220 13.29 11.59 -16.89
CA LYS A 220 12.32 12.44 -16.20
C LYS A 220 12.20 12.15 -14.70
N THR A 221 12.43 10.90 -14.28
CA THR A 221 12.44 10.50 -12.87
C THR A 221 13.58 11.14 -12.09
N PHE A 222 14.75 11.27 -12.72
CA PHE A 222 15.88 11.99 -12.13
C PHE A 222 15.64 13.51 -12.09
N GLU A 223 15.09 14.10 -13.15
CA GLU A 223 14.72 15.52 -13.16
C GLU A 223 13.70 15.86 -12.06
N THR A 224 12.65 15.04 -11.93
CA THR A 224 11.64 15.19 -10.87
C THR A 224 12.27 15.07 -9.49
N SER A 225 13.16 14.10 -9.30
CA SER A 225 13.86 13.91 -8.02
C SER A 225 14.77 15.10 -7.68
N ALA A 226 15.51 15.61 -8.67
CA ALA A 226 16.37 16.79 -8.50
C ALA A 226 15.55 18.02 -8.10
N PHE A 227 14.43 18.26 -8.78
CA PHE A 227 13.50 19.33 -8.44
C PHE A 227 12.95 19.18 -7.01
N LEU A 228 12.52 17.99 -6.61
CA LEU A 228 12.00 17.76 -5.26
C LEU A 228 13.08 17.95 -4.18
N ILE A 229 14.32 17.55 -4.45
CA ILE A 229 15.47 17.80 -3.55
C ILE A 229 15.74 19.31 -3.45
N GLU A 230 15.69 20.04 -4.55
CA GLU A 230 15.83 21.50 -4.57
C GLU A 230 14.74 22.19 -3.73
N ARG A 231 13.53 21.63 -3.69
CA ARG A 231 12.42 22.06 -2.82
C ARG A 231 12.52 21.58 -1.37
N GLY A 232 13.65 21.00 -0.98
CA GLY A 232 13.95 20.56 0.39
C GLY A 232 13.64 19.09 0.67
N GLY A 233 13.21 18.30 -0.32
CA GLY A 233 12.92 16.88 -0.14
C GLY A 233 14.08 16.12 0.53
N ASN A 234 13.83 15.55 1.71
CA ASN A 234 14.88 14.97 2.56
C ASN A 234 15.26 13.55 2.11
N HIS A 235 16.08 13.47 1.06
CA HIS A 235 16.58 12.22 0.49
C HIS A 235 17.22 11.30 1.55
N GLN A 236 18.05 11.84 2.45
CA GLN A 236 18.76 11.04 3.46
C GLN A 236 17.77 10.35 4.42
N LYS A 237 16.76 11.08 4.90
CA LYS A 237 15.72 10.54 5.77
C LYS A 237 14.92 9.45 5.06
N ILE A 238 14.61 9.63 3.78
CA ILE A 238 13.90 8.63 2.96
C ILE A 238 14.72 7.35 2.86
N ILE A 239 15.99 7.44 2.46
CA ILE A 239 16.86 6.25 2.31
C ILE A 239 17.04 5.54 3.65
N GLN A 240 17.18 6.29 4.74
CA GLN A 240 17.32 5.72 6.07
C GLN A 240 16.13 4.83 6.45
N HIS A 241 14.91 5.28 6.19
CA HIS A 241 13.69 4.58 6.60
C HIS A 241 13.24 3.51 5.59
N LEU A 242 13.41 3.74 4.29
CA LEU A 242 12.95 2.79 3.27
C LEU A 242 13.94 1.65 3.02
N TYR A 243 15.25 1.88 3.18
CA TYR A 243 16.27 0.92 2.77
C TYR A 243 17.30 0.57 3.86
N LYS A 244 17.42 1.37 4.94
CA LYS A 244 18.43 1.15 6.00
C LYS A 244 17.84 0.77 7.36
N GLN A 245 16.67 0.13 7.39
CA GLN A 245 16.06 -0.45 8.61
C GLN A 245 16.30 -1.96 8.73
N LYS A 246 17.53 -2.41 8.51
CA LYS A 246 17.88 -3.84 8.63
C LYS A 246 18.14 -4.17 10.10
N ASN A 247 17.38 -5.11 10.66
CA ASN A 247 17.65 -5.60 12.01
C ASN A 247 18.74 -6.67 11.99
N VAL A 248 19.47 -6.83 13.10
CA VAL A 248 20.56 -7.83 13.21
C VAL A 248 20.05 -9.24 12.91
N SER A 249 18.83 -9.58 13.35
CA SER A 249 18.20 -10.88 13.06
C SER A 249 18.05 -11.16 11.56
N GLN A 250 17.67 -10.15 10.79
CA GLN A 250 17.50 -10.24 9.33
C GLN A 250 18.84 -10.46 8.63
N VAL A 251 19.88 -9.74 9.05
CA VAL A 251 21.23 -9.88 8.49
C VAL A 251 21.84 -11.25 8.83
N ASN A 252 21.66 -11.71 10.07
CA ASN A 252 22.11 -13.04 10.49
C ASN A 252 21.40 -14.16 9.71
N LEU A 253 20.09 -14.03 9.50
CA LEU A 253 19.30 -15.00 8.74
C LEU A 253 19.71 -15.03 7.26
N LEU A 254 20.00 -13.86 6.66
CA LEU A 254 20.57 -13.78 5.31
C LEU A 254 21.91 -14.51 5.24
N GLY A 255 22.82 -14.27 6.20
CA GLY A 255 24.09 -14.98 6.28
C GLY A 255 23.92 -16.50 6.35
N ARG A 256 22.98 -16.97 7.18
CA ARG A 256 22.66 -18.39 7.32
C ARG A 256 22.09 -19.01 6.04
N ILE A 257 21.23 -18.29 5.31
CA ILE A 257 20.72 -18.75 4.02
C ILE A 257 21.83 -18.81 2.96
N LEU A 258 22.68 -17.79 2.89
CA LEU A 258 23.81 -17.75 1.94
C LEU A 258 24.79 -18.90 2.17
N GLU A 259 25.08 -19.25 3.43
CA GLU A 259 25.92 -20.40 3.79
C GLU A 259 25.35 -21.74 3.30
N ARG A 260 24.02 -21.88 3.31
CA ARG A 260 23.31 -23.12 2.93
C ARG A 260 22.83 -23.14 1.49
N LEU A 261 23.10 -22.09 0.72
CA LEU A 261 22.60 -21.95 -0.63
C LEU A 261 23.29 -22.97 -1.53
N SER A 262 22.50 -23.79 -2.22
CA SER A 262 22.95 -24.78 -3.19
C SER A 262 22.38 -24.46 -4.56
N PHE A 263 23.16 -24.66 -5.62
CA PHE A 263 22.73 -24.41 -6.99
C PHE A 263 22.60 -25.72 -7.77
N ASN A 264 21.43 -25.96 -8.36
CA ASN A 264 21.19 -27.05 -9.29
C ASN A 264 21.22 -26.50 -10.72
N GLU A 265 22.33 -26.73 -11.44
CA GLU A 265 22.55 -26.23 -12.79
C GLU A 265 21.46 -26.65 -13.80
N PRO A 266 21.09 -27.95 -13.95
CA PRO A 266 20.06 -28.37 -14.91
C PRO A 266 18.69 -27.72 -14.72
N LYS A 267 18.35 -27.38 -13.48
CA LYS A 267 17.07 -26.72 -13.13
C LYS A 267 17.20 -25.21 -12.95
N GLU A 268 18.43 -24.68 -13.05
CA GLU A 268 18.77 -23.30 -12.72
C GLU A 268 18.16 -22.87 -11.37
N LEU A 269 18.26 -23.73 -10.36
CA LEU A 269 17.57 -23.56 -9.08
C LEU A 269 18.56 -23.30 -7.94
N TYR A 270 18.44 -22.14 -7.32
CA TYR A 270 19.03 -21.86 -6.02
C TYR A 270 18.11 -22.39 -4.92
N SER A 271 18.65 -23.17 -3.98
CA SER A 271 17.85 -23.73 -2.89
C SER A 271 18.56 -23.72 -1.54
N ALA A 272 17.82 -23.40 -0.48
CA ALA A 272 18.28 -23.47 0.90
C ALA A 272 17.17 -24.04 1.81
N SER A 273 17.57 -24.81 2.82
CA SER A 273 16.68 -25.37 3.85
C SER A 273 17.10 -24.89 5.24
N LEU A 274 16.12 -24.41 6.02
CA LEU A 274 16.30 -23.90 7.36
C LEU A 274 15.55 -24.74 8.38
N THR A 275 16.24 -25.13 9.44
CA THR A 275 15.66 -25.81 10.60
C THR A 275 15.17 -24.79 11.61
N GLU A 276 14.36 -25.22 12.57
CA GLU A 276 13.98 -24.36 13.71
C GLU A 276 15.20 -23.83 14.48
N LYS A 277 16.28 -24.61 14.57
CA LYS A 277 17.53 -24.19 15.23
C LYS A 277 18.17 -22.99 14.52
N ASP A 278 18.09 -22.93 13.20
CA ASP A 278 18.64 -21.81 12.42
C ASP A 278 17.94 -20.49 12.80
N PHE A 279 16.60 -20.49 12.93
CA PHE A 279 15.86 -19.31 13.37
C PHE A 279 16.22 -18.89 14.80
N GLN A 280 16.40 -19.86 15.70
CA GLN A 280 16.78 -19.59 17.09
C GLN A 280 18.18 -18.97 17.19
N GLU A 281 19.16 -19.53 16.49
CA GLU A 281 20.53 -19.02 16.46
C GLU A 281 20.62 -17.62 15.83
N CYS A 282 19.80 -17.35 14.81
CA CYS A 282 19.73 -16.02 14.19
C CYS A 282 18.87 -15.02 14.99
N GLN A 283 18.18 -15.47 16.05
CA GLN A 283 17.15 -14.68 16.74
C GLN A 283 16.11 -14.10 15.78
N ALA A 284 15.75 -14.88 14.76
CA ALA A 284 14.88 -14.48 13.67
C ALA A 284 13.58 -15.28 13.67
N SER A 285 12.63 -14.84 12.84
CA SER A 285 11.37 -15.52 12.60
C SER A 285 11.13 -15.69 11.10
N SER A 286 10.14 -16.52 10.73
CA SER A 286 9.72 -16.63 9.32
C SER A 286 9.25 -15.32 8.70
N ARG A 287 8.91 -14.29 9.50
CA ARG A 287 8.57 -12.95 8.99
C ARG A 287 9.77 -12.24 8.38
N ASP A 288 10.99 -12.59 8.81
CA ASP A 288 12.23 -12.01 8.32
C ASP A 288 12.65 -12.57 6.95
N LEU A 289 12.09 -13.72 6.53
CA LEU A 289 12.37 -14.31 5.22
C LEU A 289 11.96 -13.42 4.05
N GLY A 290 10.94 -12.57 4.24
CA GLY A 290 10.54 -11.60 3.23
C GLY A 290 11.68 -10.64 2.87
N PHE A 291 12.43 -10.18 3.88
CA PHE A 291 13.62 -9.36 3.66
C PHE A 291 14.72 -10.16 2.94
N VAL A 292 15.00 -11.38 3.38
CA VAL A 292 16.10 -12.19 2.84
C VAL A 292 15.89 -12.52 1.36
N VAL A 293 14.66 -12.89 0.98
CA VAL A 293 14.32 -13.20 -0.42
C VAL A 293 14.53 -11.98 -1.32
N GLU A 294 14.14 -10.78 -0.88
CA GLU A 294 14.35 -9.55 -1.66
C GLU A 294 15.84 -9.18 -1.77
N GLU A 295 16.63 -9.40 -0.72
CA GLU A 295 18.07 -9.21 -0.79
C GLU A 295 18.74 -10.20 -1.76
N LEU A 296 18.32 -11.47 -1.77
CA LEU A 296 18.83 -12.47 -2.72
C LEU A 296 18.50 -12.08 -4.16
N LYS A 297 17.25 -11.70 -4.45
CA LYS A 297 16.85 -11.24 -5.79
C LYS A 297 17.66 -10.05 -6.28
N SER A 298 17.98 -9.12 -5.37
CA SER A 298 18.73 -7.90 -5.74
C SER A 298 20.25 -8.09 -5.79
N SER A 299 20.78 -9.11 -5.10
CA SER A 299 22.23 -9.36 -5.04
C SER A 299 22.74 -10.27 -6.16
N PHE A 300 21.89 -11.14 -6.71
CA PHE A 300 22.27 -12.09 -7.74
C PHE A 300 22.03 -11.49 -9.13
N ARG A 301 23.06 -11.52 -10.00
CA ARG A 301 22.93 -11.07 -11.40
C ARG A 301 21.88 -11.88 -12.17
N TYR A 302 21.77 -13.17 -11.85
CA TYR A 302 20.85 -14.10 -12.48
C TYR A 302 20.33 -15.07 -11.41
N LEU A 303 19.04 -14.95 -11.08
CA LEU A 303 18.36 -15.78 -10.09
C LEU A 303 17.02 -16.27 -10.67
N PRO A 304 17.03 -17.15 -11.68
CA PRO A 304 15.81 -17.53 -12.39
C PRO A 304 14.85 -18.33 -11.53
N ASN A 305 15.35 -19.19 -10.63
CA ASN A 305 14.54 -19.93 -9.68
C ASN A 305 15.17 -19.89 -8.29
N LEU A 306 14.36 -19.64 -7.26
CA LEU A 306 14.75 -19.69 -5.85
C LEU A 306 13.74 -20.52 -5.06
N LEU A 307 14.26 -21.45 -4.25
CA LEU A 307 13.49 -22.25 -3.30
C LEU A 307 14.08 -22.11 -1.89
N VAL A 308 13.28 -21.60 -0.95
CA VAL A 308 13.64 -21.57 0.47
C VAL A 308 12.64 -22.37 1.26
N LEU A 309 13.09 -23.43 1.94
CA LEU A 309 12.26 -24.31 2.77
C LEU A 309 12.57 -24.10 4.25
N TRP A 310 11.55 -24.22 5.10
CA TRP A 310 11.75 -24.22 6.54
C TRP A 310 10.70 -24.99 7.32
N GLU A 311 11.08 -25.42 8.53
CA GLU A 311 10.17 -26.04 9.49
C GLU A 311 9.27 -24.99 10.17
N SER A 312 7.96 -25.23 10.22
CA SER A 312 7.02 -24.41 10.96
C SER A 312 6.76 -24.99 12.35
N ARG A 313 6.66 -24.12 13.35
CA ARG A 313 6.27 -24.44 14.76
C ARG A 313 4.82 -24.93 14.94
N ALA A 314 4.17 -25.41 13.88
CA ALA A 314 2.82 -25.98 13.98
C ALA A 314 2.90 -27.38 14.63
N SER A 315 1.80 -27.83 15.23
CA SER A 315 1.63 -29.22 15.65
C SER A 315 0.48 -29.83 14.85
N PRO A 316 0.73 -30.82 13.96
CA PRO A 316 2.03 -31.41 13.64
C PRO A 316 2.97 -30.45 12.90
N VAL A 317 4.28 -30.72 12.94
CA VAL A 317 5.29 -29.95 12.18
C VAL A 317 4.94 -30.01 10.70
N VAL A 318 4.96 -28.85 10.05
CA VAL A 318 4.78 -28.73 8.61
C VAL A 318 5.96 -28.00 8.02
N ILE A 319 6.37 -28.38 6.81
CA ILE A 319 7.36 -27.62 6.06
C ILE A 319 6.64 -26.50 5.35
N LYS A 320 7.19 -25.30 5.40
CA LYS A 320 6.76 -24.16 4.60
C LYS A 320 7.83 -23.84 3.57
N GLY A 321 7.41 -23.27 2.45
CA GLY A 321 8.30 -22.94 1.36
C GLY A 321 7.95 -21.62 0.70
N ILE A 322 8.98 -20.90 0.28
CA ILE A 322 8.87 -19.81 -0.69
C ILE A 322 9.51 -20.31 -1.97
N PHE A 323 8.77 -20.24 -3.06
CA PHE A 323 9.29 -20.48 -4.39
C PHE A 323 9.11 -19.22 -5.24
N TYR A 324 10.16 -18.85 -5.97
CA TYR A 324 10.17 -17.74 -6.92
C TYR A 324 10.71 -18.26 -8.24
N SER A 325 10.09 -17.86 -9.35
CA SER A 325 10.58 -18.19 -10.68
C SER A 325 10.29 -17.06 -11.66
N THR A 326 11.27 -16.77 -12.54
CA THR A 326 11.05 -15.93 -13.72
C THR A 326 10.46 -16.71 -14.90
N LYS A 327 10.32 -18.04 -14.78
CA LYS A 327 9.74 -18.90 -15.81
C LYS A 327 8.23 -19.05 -15.59
N GLU A 328 7.47 -18.70 -16.62
CA GLU A 328 6.01 -18.76 -16.60
C GLU A 328 5.49 -20.18 -16.30
N GLY A 329 4.49 -20.31 -15.44
CA GLY A 329 3.83 -21.58 -15.13
C GLY A 329 4.47 -22.41 -14.02
N LEU A 330 5.73 -22.17 -13.62
CA LEU A 330 6.37 -22.98 -12.57
C LEU A 330 5.82 -22.71 -11.18
N ALA A 331 5.54 -21.44 -10.86
CA ALA A 331 4.94 -21.06 -9.59
C ALA A 331 3.53 -21.67 -9.45
N GLU A 332 2.75 -21.68 -10.53
CA GLU A 332 1.42 -22.27 -10.59
C GLU A 332 1.47 -23.79 -10.39
N LYS A 333 2.46 -24.48 -10.95
CA LYS A 333 2.66 -25.93 -10.73
C LYS A 333 2.87 -26.27 -9.26
N ILE A 334 3.57 -25.41 -8.50
CA ILE A 334 3.71 -25.61 -7.05
C ILE A 334 2.35 -25.55 -6.37
N LEU A 335 1.51 -24.56 -6.69
CA LEU A 335 0.18 -24.41 -6.10
C LEU A 335 -0.83 -25.48 -6.56
N GLN A 336 -0.61 -26.12 -7.70
CA GLN A 336 -1.38 -27.31 -8.11
C GLN A 336 -1.09 -28.54 -7.26
N ASN A 337 0.12 -28.62 -6.68
CA ASN A 337 0.56 -29.78 -5.89
C ASN A 337 0.48 -29.53 -4.37
N TYR A 338 0.49 -28.27 -3.93
CA TYR A 338 0.58 -27.90 -2.52
C TYR A 338 -0.36 -26.76 -2.14
N GLU A 339 -0.86 -26.79 -0.90
CA GLU A 339 -1.62 -25.70 -0.29
C GLU A 339 -0.74 -24.43 -0.22
N GLY A 340 -1.22 -23.31 -0.75
CA GLY A 340 -0.46 -22.07 -0.75
C GLY A 340 -1.18 -20.86 -1.35
N VAL A 341 -0.47 -19.75 -1.43
CA VAL A 341 -0.95 -18.48 -2.01
C VAL A 341 0.14 -17.84 -2.87
N SER A 342 -0.26 -17.21 -3.96
CA SER A 342 0.63 -16.37 -4.78
C SER A 342 0.89 -15.03 -4.09
N LYS A 343 2.12 -14.53 -4.22
CA LYS A 343 2.55 -13.22 -3.72
C LYS A 343 3.57 -12.61 -4.68
N GLY A 344 3.10 -11.72 -5.56
CA GLY A 344 3.93 -11.19 -6.66
C GLY A 344 4.29 -12.33 -7.62
N GLU A 345 5.56 -12.38 -8.04
CA GLU A 345 6.13 -13.43 -8.91
C GLU A 345 6.52 -14.73 -8.17
N GLY A 346 6.12 -14.88 -6.91
CA GLY A 346 6.44 -16.05 -6.10
C GLY A 346 5.21 -16.64 -5.42
N VAL A 347 5.41 -17.80 -4.79
CA VAL A 347 4.38 -18.53 -4.05
C VAL A 347 4.88 -18.88 -2.65
N LEU A 348 3.99 -18.74 -1.68
CA LEU A 348 4.15 -19.23 -0.32
C LEU A 348 3.29 -20.48 -0.18
N PHE A 349 3.88 -21.62 0.16
CA PHE A 349 3.19 -22.89 0.24
C PHE A 349 3.59 -23.69 1.48
N LEU A 350 2.85 -24.77 1.76
CA LEU A 350 3.13 -25.69 2.85
C LEU A 350 3.04 -27.15 2.41
N ILE A 351 3.84 -28.01 3.06
CA ILE A 351 3.91 -29.45 2.85
C ILE A 351 3.68 -30.12 4.21
N ARG A 352 2.74 -31.06 4.25
CA ARG A 352 2.38 -31.83 5.45
C ARG A 352 3.02 -33.21 5.41
N GLY A 353 3.40 -33.74 6.58
CA GLY A 353 3.85 -35.13 6.70
C GLY A 353 5.19 -35.44 6.01
N SER A 354 6.06 -34.44 5.85
CA SER A 354 7.38 -34.57 5.24
C SER A 354 8.42 -33.90 6.11
N ASP A 355 9.64 -34.43 6.13
CA ASP A 355 10.84 -33.71 6.58
C ASP A 355 11.36 -32.78 5.46
N LEU A 356 12.37 -31.95 5.79
CA LEU A 356 12.96 -30.98 4.87
C LEU A 356 13.61 -31.61 3.63
N ASP A 357 14.28 -32.75 3.78
CA ASP A 357 15.01 -33.39 2.68
C ASP A 357 14.03 -34.05 1.72
N SER A 358 13.08 -34.82 2.25
CA SER A 358 11.97 -35.40 1.50
C SER A 358 11.15 -34.33 0.78
N ALA A 359 10.91 -33.18 1.43
CA ALA A 359 10.19 -32.06 0.83
C ALA A 359 10.97 -31.47 -0.35
N LYS A 360 12.27 -31.23 -0.17
CA LYS A 360 13.17 -30.73 -1.21
C LYS A 360 13.21 -31.66 -2.42
N GLU A 361 13.39 -32.96 -2.20
CA GLU A 361 13.43 -33.95 -3.29
C GLU A 361 12.13 -34.02 -4.09
N ASN A 362 10.98 -33.94 -3.42
CA ASN A 362 9.68 -33.96 -4.09
C ASN A 362 9.44 -32.68 -4.90
N LEU A 363 9.83 -31.52 -4.37
CA LEU A 363 9.76 -30.26 -5.09
C LEU A 363 10.65 -30.26 -6.33
N LEU A 364 11.85 -30.83 -6.25
CA LEU A 364 12.77 -30.97 -7.38
C LEU A 364 12.18 -31.81 -8.53
N LYS A 365 11.16 -32.64 -8.29
CA LYS A 365 10.46 -33.38 -9.36
C LYS A 365 9.41 -32.53 -10.08
N ILE A 366 8.95 -31.44 -9.45
CA ILE A 366 7.91 -30.55 -9.98
C ILE A 366 8.52 -29.40 -10.78
N VAL A 367 9.61 -28.81 -10.26
CA VAL A 367 10.26 -27.60 -10.81
C VAL A 367 11.27 -27.89 -11.91
#